data_AF-A0A951W9D1-F1
#
_entry.id   AF-A0A951W9D1-F1
#
_cell.length_a   1.000
_cell.length_b   1.000
_cell.length_c   1.000
_cell.angle_alpha   90.00
_cell.angle_beta   90.00
_cell.angle_gamma   90.00
#
_symmetry.space_group_name_H-M   'P 1'
#
loop_
_entity.id
_entity.type
_entity.pdbx_description
1 polymer ?
#
loop_
_entity_poly.entity_id
_entity_poly.type
_entity_poly.pdbx_seq_one_letter_code
_entity_poly.pdbx_strand_id
1 'polypeptide(L)'
;MGQNANIYAEKVQLYKSWPNPINISIENENDCSDFYVTVNNGKIENTDCKYSVTPENAGPVTVSVYRNNGQLIDSKVFLAEELVFDAYILGMPGLDNDLQNVNSFSHSPGLGIMHKEISCWDWDIRNLHYDLMIVKADNQIFRFKSETNSFSSEMKKEFEKLKSGDILIFRNIRLNEFRVKDLILDIQ
;
A
#
# COMPACT_ATOMS: atom_id res chain seq x y z
N MET A 1 23.83 12.89 -34.48
CA MET A 1 23.01 13.45 -33.38
C MET A 1 22.52 12.27 -32.56
N GLY A 2 22.74 12.26 -31.25
CA GLY A 2 22.22 11.19 -30.38
C GLY A 2 20.70 11.28 -30.33
N GLN A 3 20.01 10.15 -30.47
CA GLN A 3 18.59 10.06 -30.14
C GLN A 3 18.47 9.99 -28.62
N ASN A 4 17.49 10.69 -28.06
CA ASN A 4 17.14 10.59 -26.66
C ASN A 4 15.83 9.79 -26.52
N ALA A 5 15.72 9.00 -25.45
CA ALA A 5 14.44 8.45 -25.03
C ALA A 5 13.93 9.23 -23.82
N ASN A 6 12.62 9.38 -23.70
CA ASN A 6 11.95 9.90 -22.52
C ASN A 6 11.30 8.73 -21.79
N ILE A 7 11.94 8.33 -20.69
CA ILE A 7 11.43 7.28 -19.80
C ILE A 7 10.77 7.96 -18.60
N TYR A 8 9.50 7.72 -18.35
CA TYR A 8 8.83 8.26 -17.16
C TYR A 8 7.70 7.35 -16.70
N ALA A 9 7.47 7.34 -15.39
CA ALA A 9 6.31 6.71 -14.79
C ALA A 9 5.28 7.79 -14.47
N GLU A 10 3.98 7.46 -14.50
CA GLU A 10 2.92 8.40 -14.08
C GLU A 10 3.10 8.82 -12.61
N LYS A 11 3.75 7.97 -11.82
CA LYS A 11 4.13 8.21 -10.43
C LYS A 11 5.63 8.06 -10.27
N VAL A 12 6.22 8.87 -9.39
CA VAL A 12 7.69 8.87 -9.18
C VAL A 12 8.19 7.58 -8.53
N GLN A 13 7.34 6.91 -7.74
CA GLN A 13 7.67 5.69 -6.99
C GLN A 13 7.08 4.45 -7.66
N LEU A 14 7.86 3.36 -7.64
CA LEU A 14 7.39 2.03 -8.00
C LEU A 14 7.08 1.24 -6.73
N TYR A 15 6.19 0.26 -6.80
CA TYR A 15 5.89 -0.65 -5.70
C TYR A 15 6.42 -2.05 -5.97
N LYS A 16 7.14 -2.60 -5.00
CA LYS A 16 7.66 -3.98 -5.01
C LYS A 16 6.53 -4.99 -5.20
N SER A 17 6.82 -6.05 -5.95
CA SER A 17 5.91 -7.17 -6.24
C SER A 17 4.63 -6.76 -6.95
N TRP A 18 4.60 -5.55 -7.52
CA TRP A 18 3.41 -4.98 -8.11
C TRP A 18 3.69 -4.44 -9.52
N PRO A 19 2.77 -4.60 -10.49
CA PRO A 19 2.92 -3.99 -11.80
C PRO A 19 2.81 -2.47 -11.75
N ASN A 20 3.86 -1.77 -12.14
CA ASN A 20 3.93 -0.31 -12.20
C ASN A 20 3.98 0.14 -13.66
N PRO A 21 2.92 0.78 -14.19
CA PRO A 21 2.92 1.30 -15.54
C PRO A 21 4.03 2.34 -15.73
N ILE A 22 4.78 2.20 -16.82
CA ILE A 22 5.77 3.18 -17.26
C ILE A 22 5.53 3.54 -18.73
N ASN A 23 5.79 4.79 -19.05
CA ASN A 23 5.73 5.33 -20.39
C ASN A 23 7.16 5.50 -20.92
N ILE A 24 7.36 5.06 -22.16
CA ILE A 24 8.63 5.16 -22.88
C ILE A 24 8.30 5.76 -24.24
N SER A 25 8.90 6.89 -24.57
CA SER A 25 8.83 7.48 -25.90
C SER A 25 10.24 7.77 -26.41
N ILE A 26 10.48 7.55 -27.70
CA ILE A 26 11.79 7.75 -28.31
C ILE A 26 11.63 8.78 -29.43
N GLU A 27 12.54 9.75 -29.47
CA GLU A 27 12.49 10.80 -30.50
C GLU A 27 12.65 10.21 -31.91
N ASN A 28 11.69 10.51 -32.78
CA ASN A 28 11.64 10.09 -34.19
C ASN A 28 11.44 8.58 -34.41
N GLU A 29 11.01 7.83 -33.40
CA GLU A 29 10.58 6.43 -33.53
C GLU A 29 9.09 6.32 -33.20
N ASN A 30 8.32 5.78 -34.15
CA ASN A 30 6.88 5.62 -34.00
C ASN A 30 6.48 4.18 -33.67
N ASP A 31 7.41 3.23 -33.79
CA ASP A 31 7.15 1.81 -33.57
C ASP A 31 8.04 1.27 -32.45
N CYS A 32 7.41 0.67 -31.43
CA CYS A 32 8.14 0.04 -30.35
C CYS A 32 8.80 -1.30 -30.73
N SER A 33 8.58 -1.77 -31.97
CA SER A 33 9.28 -2.93 -32.51
C SER A 33 10.77 -2.68 -32.79
N ASP A 34 11.21 -1.42 -32.89
CA ASP A 34 12.59 -1.03 -33.21
C ASP A 34 13.55 -1.10 -32.00
N PHE A 35 13.01 -1.24 -30.79
CA PHE A 35 13.76 -1.25 -29.54
C PHE A 35 13.25 -2.33 -28.57
N TYR A 36 14.11 -2.66 -27.61
CA TYR A 36 13.73 -3.51 -26.48
C TYR A 36 14.09 -2.83 -25.16
N VAL A 37 13.39 -3.21 -24.10
CA VAL A 37 13.51 -2.61 -22.78
C VAL A 37 13.90 -3.68 -21.79
N THR A 38 14.86 -3.36 -20.91
CA THR A 38 15.28 -4.25 -19.84
C THR A 38 15.19 -3.56 -18.49
N VAL A 39 15.12 -4.37 -17.44
CA VAL A 39 15.14 -3.92 -16.04
C VAL A 39 16.14 -4.74 -15.26
N ASN A 40 16.86 -4.13 -14.33
CA ASN A 40 17.86 -4.80 -13.50
C ASN A 40 17.30 -5.45 -12.22
N ASN A 41 16.06 -5.12 -11.83
CA ASN A 41 15.39 -5.60 -10.63
C ASN A 41 13.94 -5.94 -10.95
N GLY A 42 13.62 -7.23 -10.98
CA GLY A 42 12.31 -7.75 -11.33
C GLY A 42 12.12 -7.97 -12.83
N LYS A 43 10.89 -7.74 -13.32
CA LYS A 43 10.51 -8.00 -14.71
C LYS A 43 9.85 -6.79 -15.35
N ILE A 44 9.89 -6.74 -16.67
CA ILE A 44 9.17 -5.77 -17.49
C ILE A 44 8.29 -6.52 -18.49
N GLU A 45 7.04 -6.08 -18.61
CA GLU A 45 6.04 -6.61 -19.53
C GLU A 45 5.69 -5.51 -20.56
N ASN A 46 5.45 -5.91 -21.81
CA ASN A 46 5.06 -5.02 -22.90
C ASN A 46 3.78 -5.55 -23.55
N THR A 47 2.74 -4.72 -23.58
CA THR A 47 1.50 -4.97 -24.32
C THR A 47 1.18 -3.75 -25.17
N ASP A 48 1.29 -3.86 -26.48
CA ASP A 48 1.01 -2.78 -27.44
C ASP A 48 1.74 -1.47 -27.12
N CYS A 49 3.05 -1.54 -26.93
CA CYS A 49 3.93 -0.43 -26.54
C CYS A 49 3.61 0.19 -25.16
N LYS A 50 2.82 -0.48 -24.34
CA LYS A 50 2.60 -0.11 -22.93
C LYS A 50 3.45 -1.01 -22.05
N TYR A 51 4.27 -0.38 -21.24
CA TYR A 51 5.24 -1.08 -20.42
C TYR A 51 4.77 -1.11 -18.96
N SER A 52 5.00 -2.23 -18.29
CA SER A 52 4.77 -2.37 -16.85
C SER A 52 5.97 -3.03 -16.20
N VAL A 53 6.52 -2.38 -15.19
CA VAL A 53 7.64 -2.91 -14.41
C VAL A 53 7.12 -3.48 -13.10
N THR A 54 7.48 -4.73 -12.82
CA THR A 54 7.22 -5.38 -11.53
C THR A 54 8.55 -5.60 -10.83
N PRO A 55 8.97 -4.71 -9.91
CA PRO A 55 10.19 -4.89 -9.14
C PRO A 55 10.10 -6.10 -8.23
N GLU A 56 11.18 -6.85 -8.11
CA GLU A 56 11.24 -8.00 -7.18
C GLU A 56 11.63 -7.56 -5.77
N ASN A 57 12.50 -6.55 -5.66
CA ASN A 57 13.00 -6.02 -4.40
C ASN A 57 12.76 -4.51 -4.28
N ALA A 58 12.63 -4.03 -3.04
CA ALA A 58 12.68 -2.60 -2.75
C ALA A 58 14.12 -2.08 -2.99
N GLY A 59 14.23 -0.83 -3.44
CA GLY A 59 15.50 -0.20 -3.80
C GLY A 59 15.55 0.27 -5.26
N PRO A 60 16.74 0.57 -5.79
CA PRO A 60 16.90 1.12 -7.13
C PRO A 60 16.43 0.14 -8.23
N VAL A 61 15.72 0.68 -9.21
CA VAL A 61 15.27 -0.03 -10.42
C VAL A 61 15.70 0.77 -11.64
N THR A 62 16.63 0.25 -12.40
CA THR A 62 17.09 0.86 -13.65
C THR A 62 16.33 0.26 -14.82
N VAL A 63 15.57 1.10 -15.51
CA VAL A 63 14.94 0.77 -16.79
C VAL A 63 15.86 1.25 -17.90
N SER A 64 16.24 0.36 -18.81
CA SER A 64 17.16 0.66 -19.91
C SER A 64 16.51 0.33 -21.24
N VAL A 65 16.64 1.23 -22.21
CA VAL A 65 16.09 1.10 -23.55
C VAL A 65 17.22 0.94 -24.55
N TYR A 66 17.15 -0.10 -25.37
CA TYR A 66 18.17 -0.46 -26.34
C TYR A 66 17.56 -0.59 -27.73
N ARG A 67 18.30 -0.22 -28.76
CA ARG A 67 17.98 -0.64 -30.12
C ARG A 67 18.16 -2.15 -30.26
N ASN A 68 17.48 -2.75 -31.23
CA ASN A 68 17.61 -4.18 -31.53
C ASN A 68 19.05 -4.65 -31.87
N ASN A 69 19.94 -3.73 -32.25
CA ASN A 69 21.36 -4.03 -32.46
C ASN A 69 22.20 -4.04 -31.16
N GLY A 70 21.56 -3.87 -30.00
CA GLY A 70 22.19 -3.88 -28.68
C GLY A 70 22.73 -2.52 -28.22
N GLN A 71 22.60 -1.46 -29.01
CA GLN A 71 23.03 -0.12 -28.62
C GLN A 71 22.08 0.47 -27.58
N LEU A 72 22.63 0.89 -26.43
CA LEU A 72 21.88 1.64 -25.42
C LEU A 72 21.43 3.00 -25.99
N ILE A 73 20.14 3.29 -25.89
CA ILE A 73 19.54 4.58 -26.23
C ILE A 73 19.54 5.46 -25.00
N ASP A 74 18.90 5.00 -23.91
CA ASP A 74 18.85 5.71 -22.63
C ASP A 74 18.57 4.75 -21.46
N SER A 75 18.80 5.24 -20.25
CA SER A 75 18.45 4.53 -19.02
C SER A 75 17.97 5.49 -17.94
N LYS A 76 17.01 5.05 -17.13
CA LYS A 76 16.50 5.83 -16.00
C LYS A 76 16.40 4.98 -14.75
N VAL A 77 16.81 5.56 -13.63
CA VAL A 77 16.71 4.95 -12.31
C VAL A 77 15.43 5.44 -11.63
N PHE A 78 14.65 4.49 -11.13
CA PHE A 78 13.51 4.66 -10.26
C PHE A 78 13.81 4.08 -8.88
N LEU A 79 12.99 4.42 -7.89
CA LEU A 79 13.04 3.81 -6.57
C LEU A 79 11.77 2.95 -6.38
N ALA A 80 11.98 1.67 -6.08
CA ALA A 80 10.92 0.76 -5.66
C ALA A 80 10.80 0.75 -4.14
N GLU A 81 9.58 0.89 -3.63
CA GLU A 81 9.27 0.87 -2.20
C GLU A 81 8.38 -0.32 -1.86
N GLU A 82 8.35 -0.69 -0.58
CA GLU A 82 7.36 -1.63 -0.08
C GLU A 82 5.98 -0.98 -0.11
N LEU A 83 4.97 -1.74 -0.55
CA LEU A 83 3.59 -1.29 -0.46
C LEU A 83 3.10 -1.49 0.98
N VAL A 84 2.87 -0.38 1.67
CA VAL A 84 2.43 -0.37 3.07
C VAL A 84 1.07 0.32 3.17
N PHE A 85 0.07 -0.42 3.63
CA PHE A 85 -1.29 0.08 3.79
C PHE A 85 -1.49 0.81 5.11
N ASP A 86 -2.43 1.73 5.13
CA ASP A 86 -2.94 2.36 6.34
C ASP A 86 -4.24 1.66 6.75
N ALA A 87 -4.40 1.36 8.04
CA ALA A 87 -5.64 0.84 8.59
C ALA A 87 -6.59 1.97 8.98
N TYR A 88 -7.90 1.71 8.91
CA TYR A 88 -8.93 2.65 9.35
C TYR A 88 -10.14 1.92 9.94
N ILE A 89 -11.01 2.65 10.64
CA ILE A 89 -12.24 2.09 11.20
C ILE A 89 -13.35 2.13 10.15
N LEU A 90 -13.95 0.97 9.83
CA LEU A 90 -15.06 0.90 8.89
C LEU A 90 -16.26 1.71 9.40
N GLY A 91 -16.91 2.44 8.48
CA GLY A 91 -18.00 3.37 8.82
C GLY A 91 -17.53 4.68 9.45
N MET A 92 -16.23 4.87 9.66
CA MET A 92 -15.62 6.11 10.17
C MET A 92 -14.34 6.46 9.37
N PRO A 93 -14.44 6.65 8.04
CA PRO A 93 -13.28 7.02 7.23
C PRO A 93 -12.78 8.42 7.61
N GLY A 94 -11.46 8.60 7.65
CA GLY A 94 -10.84 9.89 7.99
C GLY A 94 -10.94 10.25 9.48
N LEU A 95 -11.15 9.26 10.35
CA LEU A 95 -10.97 9.44 11.78
C LEU A 95 -9.50 9.79 12.04
N ASP A 96 -9.26 10.94 12.67
CA ASP A 96 -7.94 11.26 13.24
C ASP A 96 -7.64 10.30 14.41
N ASN A 97 -6.40 10.31 14.90
CA ASN A 97 -6.02 9.48 16.05
C ASN A 97 -6.86 9.78 17.31
N ASP A 98 -7.61 10.89 17.35
CA ASP A 98 -8.49 11.26 18.45
C ASP A 98 -9.94 10.76 18.24
N LEU A 99 -10.37 9.83 19.10
CA LEU A 99 -11.72 9.27 19.06
C LEU A 99 -12.64 9.93 20.09
N GLN A 100 -13.49 10.86 19.64
CA GLN A 100 -14.44 11.57 20.52
C GLN A 100 -15.78 10.85 20.70
N ASN A 101 -16.23 10.07 19.70
CA ASN A 101 -17.54 9.43 19.71
C ASN A 101 -17.43 7.91 19.91
N VAL A 102 -17.13 7.51 21.15
CA VAL A 102 -17.03 6.11 21.58
C VAL A 102 -18.28 5.31 21.24
N ASN A 103 -19.47 5.91 21.37
CA ASN A 103 -20.73 5.23 21.08
C ASN A 103 -20.85 4.90 19.59
N SER A 104 -20.47 5.80 18.69
CA SER A 104 -20.45 5.47 17.25
C SER A 104 -19.43 4.37 16.95
N PHE A 105 -18.25 4.45 17.57
CA PHE A 105 -17.17 3.49 17.37
C PHE A 105 -17.51 2.08 17.85
N SER A 106 -18.19 1.92 18.99
CA SER A 106 -18.57 0.59 19.50
C SER A 106 -19.50 -0.17 18.55
N HIS A 107 -20.22 0.56 17.69
CA HIS A 107 -21.09 0.00 16.67
C HIS A 107 -20.39 -0.23 15.32
N SER A 108 -19.15 0.21 15.15
CA SER A 108 -18.39 -0.02 13.92
C SER A 108 -18.25 -1.52 13.62
N PRO A 109 -18.29 -1.92 12.34
CA PRO A 109 -18.26 -3.33 11.98
C PRO A 109 -16.86 -3.95 12.12
N GLY A 110 -15.78 -3.16 11.94
CA GLY A 110 -14.41 -3.68 11.97
C GLY A 110 -13.37 -2.70 11.46
N LEU A 111 -12.20 -3.24 11.09
CA LEU A 111 -11.12 -2.53 10.41
C LEU A 111 -11.25 -2.63 8.88
N GLY A 112 -10.84 -1.57 8.21
CA GLY A 112 -10.54 -1.55 6.78
C GLY A 112 -9.07 -1.22 6.58
N ILE A 113 -8.60 -1.37 5.34
CA ILE A 113 -7.28 -0.92 4.92
C ILE A 113 -7.39 -0.10 3.65
N MET A 114 -6.51 0.88 3.51
CA MET A 114 -6.43 1.70 2.31
C MET A 114 -4.97 2.02 1.98
N HIS A 115 -4.74 2.35 0.72
CA HIS A 115 -3.50 2.95 0.29
C HIS A 115 -3.85 4.23 -0.46
N LYS A 116 -3.26 5.36 -0.06
CA LYS A 116 -3.55 6.71 -0.60
C LYS A 116 -3.58 6.79 -2.13
N GLU A 117 -2.82 5.92 -2.77
CA GLU A 117 -2.53 5.92 -4.19
C GLU A 117 -3.23 4.80 -4.97
N ILE A 118 -3.95 3.92 -4.27
CA ILE A 118 -4.66 2.77 -4.82
C ILE A 118 -6.10 2.81 -4.28
N SER A 119 -6.86 3.79 -4.73
CA SER A 119 -8.21 4.08 -4.24
C SER A 119 -9.32 3.24 -4.88
N CYS A 120 -9.03 2.53 -5.98
CA CYS A 120 -10.04 1.85 -6.79
C CYS A 120 -9.98 0.32 -6.72
N TRP A 121 -9.25 -0.24 -5.76
CA TRP A 121 -9.08 -1.69 -5.66
C TRP A 121 -10.00 -2.27 -4.59
N ASP A 122 -10.81 -3.25 -5.00
CA ASP A 122 -11.66 -4.03 -4.10
C ASP A 122 -10.83 -5.12 -3.42
N TRP A 123 -10.46 -4.88 -2.17
CA TRP A 123 -9.72 -5.83 -1.35
C TRP A 123 -10.69 -6.79 -0.68
N ASP A 124 -10.44 -8.10 -0.82
CA ASP A 124 -11.09 -9.06 0.07
C ASP A 124 -10.50 -8.96 1.48
N ILE A 125 -11.00 -8.00 2.25
CA ILE A 125 -10.56 -7.75 3.62
C ILE A 125 -11.07 -8.78 4.61
N ARG A 126 -11.83 -9.81 4.20
CA ARG A 126 -12.35 -10.83 5.13
C ARG A 126 -11.23 -11.57 5.86
N ASN A 127 -10.07 -11.70 5.21
CA ASN A 127 -8.84 -12.31 5.75
C ASN A 127 -7.87 -11.26 6.33
N LEU A 128 -8.38 -10.16 6.90
CA LEU A 128 -7.57 -9.19 7.64
C LEU A 128 -7.42 -9.66 9.09
N HIS A 129 -6.20 -9.97 9.53
CA HIS A 129 -5.91 -10.41 10.90
C HIS A 129 -5.25 -9.28 11.67
N TYR A 130 -5.49 -9.17 12.97
CA TYR A 130 -4.88 -8.15 13.82
C TYR A 130 -4.90 -8.51 15.31
N ASP A 131 -3.99 -7.91 16.06
CA ASP A 131 -4.06 -7.85 17.51
C ASP A 131 -4.64 -6.51 17.94
N LEU A 132 -5.58 -6.52 18.88
CA LEU A 132 -6.06 -5.31 19.56
C LEU A 132 -5.54 -5.30 21.00
N MET A 133 -4.97 -4.17 21.41
CA MET A 133 -4.67 -3.86 22.80
C MET A 133 -5.45 -2.62 23.24
N ILE A 134 -6.11 -2.72 24.39
CA ILE A 134 -6.78 -1.59 25.04
C ILE A 134 -5.99 -1.28 26.31
N VAL A 135 -5.41 -0.09 26.38
CA VAL A 135 -4.71 0.41 27.57
C VAL A 135 -5.63 1.41 28.26
N LYS A 136 -6.13 1.05 29.43
CA LYS A 136 -7.02 1.91 30.22
C LYS A 136 -6.23 2.98 30.96
N ALA A 137 -6.87 4.11 31.24
CA ALA A 137 -6.27 5.19 32.04
C ALA A 137 -5.83 4.76 33.46
N ASP A 138 -6.42 3.67 33.99
CA ASP A 138 -6.04 3.07 35.27
C ASP A 138 -4.95 1.98 35.14
N ASN A 139 -4.27 1.92 33.99
CA ASN A 139 -3.23 0.96 33.62
C ASN A 139 -3.70 -0.50 33.44
N GLN A 140 -5.00 -0.77 33.40
CA GLN A 140 -5.48 -2.08 32.96
C GLN A 140 -5.21 -2.29 31.47
N ILE A 141 -4.80 -3.50 31.08
CA ILE A 141 -4.51 -3.84 29.69
C ILE A 141 -5.35 -5.04 29.26
N PHE A 142 -6.18 -4.84 28.23
CA PHE A 142 -6.93 -5.91 27.57
C PHE A 142 -6.28 -6.24 26.23
N ARG A 143 -6.27 -7.53 25.87
CA ARG A 143 -5.67 -8.00 24.63
C ARG A 143 -6.62 -8.96 23.92
N PHE A 144 -6.81 -8.71 22.64
CA PHE A 144 -7.64 -9.53 21.78
C PHE A 144 -6.88 -9.86 20.50
N LYS A 145 -7.20 -11.02 19.93
CA LYS A 145 -6.74 -11.41 18.60
C LYS A 145 -7.96 -11.53 17.69
N SER A 146 -7.85 -11.04 16.47
CA SER A 146 -8.85 -11.20 15.44
C SER A 146 -8.27 -11.93 14.25
N GLU A 147 -9.01 -12.93 13.77
CA GLU A 147 -8.72 -13.67 12.53
C GLU A 147 -9.56 -13.16 11.35
N THR A 148 -10.30 -12.06 11.55
CA THR A 148 -11.11 -11.41 10.51
C THR A 148 -11.08 -9.90 10.69
N ASN A 149 -11.48 -9.14 9.67
CA ASN A 149 -11.57 -7.68 9.80
C ASN A 149 -12.59 -7.21 10.84
N SER A 150 -13.55 -8.06 11.22
CA SER A 150 -14.68 -7.68 12.05
C SER A 150 -14.30 -7.59 13.53
N PHE A 151 -14.94 -6.67 14.27
CA PHE A 151 -14.80 -6.61 15.73
C PHE A 151 -15.64 -7.70 16.40
N SER A 152 -15.04 -8.45 17.32
CA SER A 152 -15.77 -9.47 18.09
C SER A 152 -16.76 -8.84 19.07
N SER A 153 -17.75 -9.63 19.50
CA SER A 153 -18.71 -9.20 20.52
C SER A 153 -18.03 -8.84 21.85
N GLU A 154 -16.94 -9.52 22.22
CA GLU A 154 -16.14 -9.18 23.40
C GLU A 154 -15.43 -7.84 23.25
N MET A 155 -14.83 -7.58 22.08
CA MET A 155 -14.18 -6.29 21.81
C MET A 155 -15.20 -5.15 21.91
N LYS A 156 -16.37 -5.30 21.29
CA LYS A 156 -17.43 -4.28 21.31
C LYS A 156 -17.92 -3.97 22.72
N LYS A 157 -18.06 -4.99 23.57
CA LYS A 157 -18.39 -4.81 25.00
C LYS A 157 -17.32 -4.03 25.75
N GLU A 158 -16.03 -4.17 25.40
CA GLU A 158 -14.98 -3.33 25.99
C GLU A 158 -14.95 -1.92 25.40
N PHE A 159 -15.32 -1.76 24.13
CA PHE A 159 -15.45 -0.44 23.50
C PHE A 159 -16.52 0.43 24.16
N GLU A 160 -17.67 -0.16 24.52
CA GLU A 160 -18.73 0.53 25.27
C GLU A 160 -18.28 1.05 26.65
N LYS A 161 -17.16 0.54 27.19
CA LYS A 161 -16.61 0.93 28.49
C LYS A 161 -15.41 1.88 28.37
N LEU A 162 -15.06 2.32 27.15
CA LEU A 162 -13.96 3.25 26.95
C LEU A 162 -14.28 4.61 27.56
N LYS A 163 -13.26 5.25 28.12
CA LYS A 163 -13.33 6.59 28.70
C LYS A 163 -12.17 7.44 28.20
N SER A 164 -12.32 8.75 28.31
CA SER A 164 -11.25 9.71 28.06
C SER A 164 -9.95 9.29 28.75
N GLY A 165 -8.85 9.29 28.00
CA GLY A 165 -7.52 8.84 28.43
C GLY A 165 -7.22 7.35 28.20
N ASP A 166 -8.20 6.54 27.78
CA ASP A 166 -7.92 5.19 27.28
C ASP A 166 -7.25 5.25 25.90
N ILE A 167 -6.46 4.22 25.55
CA ILE A 167 -5.78 4.10 24.26
C ILE A 167 -6.11 2.74 23.63
N LEU A 168 -6.44 2.76 22.35
CA LEU A 168 -6.62 1.57 21.52
C LEU A 168 -5.42 1.43 20.58
N ILE A 169 -4.85 0.23 20.51
CA ILE A 169 -3.71 -0.07 19.65
C ILE A 169 -4.07 -1.32 18.83
N PHE A 170 -4.35 -1.11 17.55
CA PHE A 170 -4.45 -2.17 16.56
C PHE A 170 -3.08 -2.38 15.94
N ARG A 171 -2.54 -3.58 16.08
CA ARG A 171 -1.17 -3.89 15.66
C ARG A 171 -1.06 -5.26 15.04
N ASN A 172 0.11 -5.52 14.43
CA ASN A 172 0.35 -6.77 13.70
C ASN A 172 -0.74 -7.02 12.65
N ILE A 173 -1.24 -5.94 12.03
CA ILE A 173 -2.33 -6.00 11.07
C ILE A 173 -1.78 -6.61 9.78
N ARG A 174 -2.41 -7.69 9.30
CA ARG A 174 -1.94 -8.48 8.15
C ARG A 174 -3.10 -8.80 7.21
N LEU A 175 -2.87 -8.58 5.92
CA LEU A 175 -3.71 -9.09 4.84
C LEU A 175 -2.81 -9.82 3.85
N ASN A 176 -2.87 -11.15 3.82
CA ASN A 176 -1.96 -11.99 3.03
C ASN A 176 -0.49 -11.61 3.30
N GLU A 177 0.27 -11.25 2.26
CA GLU A 177 1.67 -10.83 2.34
C GLU A 177 1.84 -9.32 2.58
N PHE A 178 0.75 -8.54 2.61
CA PHE A 178 0.83 -7.09 2.73
C PHE A 178 1.03 -6.64 4.16
N ARG A 179 1.93 -5.69 4.31
CA ARG A 179 2.17 -4.99 5.57
C ARG A 179 1.18 -3.84 5.72
N VAL A 180 0.58 -3.74 6.90
CA VAL A 180 -0.30 -2.64 7.27
C VAL A 180 0.31 -1.93 8.48
N LYS A 181 0.25 -0.60 8.51
CA LYS A 181 0.72 0.18 9.67
C LYS A 181 -0.21 -0.08 10.86
N ASP A 182 0.38 -0.06 12.05
CA ASP A 182 -0.39 -0.06 13.29
C ASP A 182 -1.30 1.18 13.34
N LEU A 183 -2.52 1.01 13.86
CA LEU A 183 -3.48 2.09 14.08
C LEU A 183 -3.62 2.32 15.59
N ILE A 184 -3.37 3.54 16.02
CA ILE A 184 -3.43 3.95 17.43
C ILE A 184 -4.51 5.01 17.55
N LEU A 185 -5.46 4.82 18.46
CA LEU A 185 -6.53 5.76 18.75
C LEU A 185 -6.51 6.15 20.23
N ASP A 186 -6.47 7.45 20.49
CA ASP A 186 -6.58 8.05 21.81
C ASP A 186 -8.05 8.43 22.06
N ILE A 187 -8.61 7.99 23.18
CA ILE A 187 -9.98 8.35 23.55
C ILE A 187 -9.96 9.72 24.24
N GLN A 188 -10.70 10.68 23.68
CA GLN A 188 -10.82 12.05 24.22
C GLN A 188 -12.11 12.23 25.02
#